data_AF-A0A7V9HRI2-F1
#
_entry.id   AF-A0A7V9HRI2-F1
#
_cell.length_a   1.000
_cell.length_b   1.000
_cell.length_c   1.000
_cell.angle_alpha   90.00
_cell.angle_beta   90.00
_cell.angle_gamma   90.00
#
_symmetry.space_group_name_H-M   'P 1'
#
loop_
_entity.id
_entity.type
_entity.pdbx_description
1 polymer ?
#
loop_
_entity_poly.entity_id
_entity_poly.type
_entity_poly.pdbx_seq_one_letter_code
_entity_poly.pdbx_strand_id
1 'polypeptide(L)'
;MASQVGCGDTINVDTKLEQDLVNCPDNGIVIGKDGITLDLNGHTVDGNDALIRECPAGHICDVGILDDGHAGVTVSGGRVKQFGTGVLVLTAKHVSLERLAASGNHFNGVLFVGSMQSRLVRSTVARNGLETDFPGIAVVAESRRILIADNISRQNADLGLFLTESDANRVVGNDFSNNPEAGMIVEGDA
;
A
#
# COMPACT_ATOMS: atom_id res chain seq x y z
N MET A 1 16.66 -19.68 14.70
CA MET A 1 16.82 -19.36 13.26
C MET A 1 15.49 -18.74 12.86
N ALA A 2 15.45 -17.44 12.53
CA ALA A 2 14.25 -16.88 11.90
C ALA A 2 14.12 -17.56 10.53
N SER A 3 12.94 -18.05 10.16
CA SER A 3 12.75 -18.58 8.81
C SER A 3 12.92 -17.45 7.81
N GLN A 4 13.71 -17.70 6.76
CA GLN A 4 13.87 -16.75 5.67
C GLN A 4 12.51 -16.52 5.01
N VAL A 5 12.05 -15.27 4.96
CA VAL A 5 10.79 -14.89 4.33
C VAL A 5 10.93 -14.88 2.80
N GLY A 6 9.95 -15.48 2.12
CA GLY A 6 9.82 -15.54 0.67
C GLY A 6 8.54 -14.87 0.16
N CYS A 7 8.36 -14.85 -1.17
CA CYS A 7 7.14 -14.36 -1.80
C CYS A 7 5.92 -15.19 -1.38
N GLY A 8 4.83 -14.51 -1.04
CA GLY A 8 3.56 -15.10 -0.64
C GLY A 8 3.49 -15.52 0.83
N ASP A 9 4.59 -15.38 1.59
CA ASP A 9 4.61 -15.80 2.98
C ASP A 9 3.66 -14.94 3.84
N THR A 10 2.91 -15.65 4.69
CA THR A 10 2.15 -15.02 5.78
C THR A 10 3.01 -14.93 7.02
N ILE A 11 3.36 -13.71 7.43
CA ILE A 11 4.15 -13.47 8.63
C ILE A 11 3.26 -13.37 9.87
N ASN A 12 3.67 -14.07 10.94
CA ASN A 12 2.94 -14.15 12.21
C ASN A 12 3.72 -13.61 13.42
N VAL A 13 4.92 -13.07 13.15
CA VAL A 13 5.85 -12.50 14.11
C VAL A 13 6.52 -11.28 13.47
N ASP A 14 7.10 -10.41 14.31
CA ASP A 14 7.94 -9.32 13.84
C ASP A 14 9.02 -9.85 12.89
N THR A 15 9.10 -9.22 11.73
CA THR A 15 9.87 -9.70 10.60
C THR A 15 10.74 -8.57 10.09
N LYS A 16 12.01 -8.88 9.87
CA LYS A 16 12.96 -8.00 9.22
C LYS A 16 13.47 -8.69 7.96
N LEU A 17 13.36 -8.05 6.81
CA LEU A 17 13.88 -8.63 5.57
C LEU A 17 15.42 -8.61 5.57
N GLU A 18 16.00 -9.71 5.11
CA GLU A 18 17.45 -9.89 4.95
C GLU A 18 17.87 -9.95 3.48
N GLN A 19 16.90 -10.04 2.56
CA GLN A 19 17.11 -9.98 1.12
C GLN A 19 15.90 -9.40 0.40
N ASP A 20 16.10 -9.04 -0.86
CA ASP A 20 15.02 -8.68 -1.76
C ASP A 20 14.17 -9.91 -2.11
N LEU A 21 12.86 -9.72 -2.22
CA LEU A 21 11.93 -10.67 -2.81
C LEU A 21 11.73 -10.27 -4.27
N VAL A 22 12.04 -11.15 -5.21
CA VAL A 22 12.13 -10.82 -6.64
C VAL A 22 11.19 -11.70 -7.47
N ASN A 23 10.44 -11.09 -8.38
CA ASN A 23 9.48 -11.75 -9.27
C ASN A 23 8.43 -12.57 -8.50
N CYS A 24 7.83 -11.99 -7.46
CA CYS A 24 6.73 -12.62 -6.76
C CYS A 24 5.58 -12.89 -7.74
N PRO A 25 5.13 -14.16 -7.89
CA PRO A 25 4.13 -14.52 -8.90
C PRO A 25 2.69 -14.18 -8.48
N ASP A 26 2.50 -13.83 -7.21
CA ASP A 26 1.24 -13.42 -6.58
C ASP A 26 1.60 -12.40 -5.48
N ASN A 27 0.96 -12.45 -4.31
CA ASN A 27 1.28 -11.55 -3.20
C ASN A 27 2.76 -11.60 -2.80
N GLY A 28 3.30 -10.44 -2.40
CA GLY A 28 4.66 -10.32 -1.88
C GLY A 28 4.75 -10.84 -0.45
N ILE A 29 4.15 -10.12 0.50
CA ILE A 29 4.09 -10.51 1.92
C ILE A 29 2.66 -10.29 2.45
N VAL A 30 2.15 -11.27 3.19
CA VAL A 30 0.83 -11.20 3.84
C VAL A 30 1.01 -11.05 5.35
N ILE A 31 0.31 -10.12 5.97
CA ILE A 31 0.26 -9.98 7.42
C ILE A 31 -0.74 -10.99 7.98
N GLY A 32 -0.30 -11.84 8.91
CA GLY A 32 -1.13 -12.90 9.50
C GLY A 32 -1.56 -12.66 10.94
N LYS A 33 -1.14 -11.55 11.57
CA LYS A 33 -1.47 -11.26 12.97
C LYS A 33 -1.41 -9.78 13.30
N ASP A 34 -2.26 -9.38 14.24
CA ASP A 34 -2.20 -8.09 14.92
C ASP A 34 -0.83 -7.81 15.56
N GLY A 35 -0.46 -6.53 15.56
CA GLY A 35 0.68 -6.00 16.31
C GLY A 35 2.05 -6.35 15.72
N ILE A 36 2.10 -6.89 14.49
CA ILE A 36 3.36 -7.21 13.82
C ILE A 36 4.05 -5.96 13.29
N THR A 37 5.37 -5.94 13.43
CA THR A 37 6.26 -5.05 12.68
C THR A 37 6.91 -5.80 11.51
N LEU A 38 6.70 -5.30 10.30
CA LEU A 38 7.45 -5.65 9.10
C LEU A 38 8.45 -4.53 8.76
N ASP A 39 9.72 -4.76 9.06
CA ASP A 39 10.83 -3.91 8.63
C ASP A 39 11.40 -4.46 7.32
N LEU A 40 11.14 -3.77 6.21
CA LEU A 40 11.71 -4.13 4.91
C LEU A 40 13.22 -3.87 4.86
N ASN A 41 13.81 -3.15 5.83
CA ASN A 41 15.25 -2.99 6.01
C ASN A 41 16.01 -2.51 4.75
N GLY A 42 15.36 -1.67 3.95
CA GLY A 42 15.86 -1.12 2.70
C GLY A 42 15.70 -2.04 1.49
N HIS A 43 15.22 -3.28 1.68
CA HIS A 43 15.01 -4.27 0.65
C HIS A 43 13.77 -3.98 -0.20
N THR A 44 13.74 -4.66 -1.35
CA THR A 44 12.66 -4.58 -2.33
C THR A 44 11.77 -5.81 -2.22
N VAL A 45 10.46 -5.59 -2.20
CA VAL A 45 9.44 -6.59 -2.53
C VAL A 45 8.98 -6.29 -3.95
N ASP A 46 9.24 -7.20 -4.87
CA ASP A 46 9.12 -7.00 -6.31
C ASP A 46 8.22 -8.08 -6.92
N GLY A 47 7.14 -7.66 -7.57
CA GLY A 47 6.27 -8.55 -8.34
C GLY A 47 6.89 -8.93 -9.68
N ASN A 48 6.16 -9.69 -10.46
CA ASN A 48 6.58 -10.15 -11.79
C ASN A 48 6.16 -9.20 -12.93
N ASP A 49 5.59 -8.03 -12.61
CA ASP A 49 5.07 -7.04 -13.55
C ASP A 49 3.94 -7.57 -14.45
N ALA A 50 3.21 -8.57 -13.97
CA ALA A 50 2.12 -9.19 -14.71
C ALA A 50 0.87 -9.31 -13.84
N LEU A 51 -0.22 -8.69 -14.30
CA LEU A 51 -1.52 -8.80 -13.64
C LEU A 51 -2.02 -10.26 -13.58
N ILE A 52 -2.49 -10.66 -12.40
CA ILE A 52 -3.22 -11.92 -12.23
C ILE A 52 -4.62 -11.78 -12.85
N ARG A 53 -4.86 -12.52 -13.95
CA ARG A 53 -6.16 -12.50 -14.67
C ARG A 53 -7.27 -13.26 -13.95
N GLU A 54 -6.90 -14.27 -13.16
CA GLU A 54 -7.83 -15.14 -12.46
C GLU A 54 -7.43 -15.21 -10.97
N CYS A 55 -7.96 -14.28 -10.18
CA CYS A 55 -7.87 -14.35 -8.73
C CYS A 55 -9.09 -15.12 -8.19
N PRO A 56 -8.91 -16.23 -7.44
CA PRO A 56 -10.02 -17.00 -6.91
C PRO A 56 -10.98 -16.16 -6.08
N ALA A 57 -12.28 -16.45 -6.15
CA ALA A 57 -13.28 -15.72 -5.39
C ALA A 57 -12.99 -15.81 -3.87
N GLY A 58 -13.00 -14.67 -3.19
CA GLY A 58 -12.67 -14.57 -1.77
C GLY A 58 -11.17 -14.53 -1.47
N HIS A 59 -10.31 -14.47 -2.49
CA HIS A 59 -8.89 -14.23 -2.33
C HIS A 59 -8.53 -12.82 -2.79
N ILE A 60 -7.43 -12.31 -2.23
CA ILE A 60 -6.79 -11.07 -2.65
C ILE A 60 -5.44 -11.47 -3.23
N CYS A 61 -5.23 -11.13 -4.49
CA CYS A 61 -4.06 -11.53 -5.25
C CYS A 61 -3.30 -10.30 -5.76
N ASP A 62 -2.05 -10.50 -6.14
CA ASP A 62 -1.21 -9.50 -6.80
C ASP A 62 -1.05 -8.20 -5.98
N VAL A 63 -0.83 -8.37 -4.67
CA VAL A 63 -0.55 -7.30 -3.71
C VAL A 63 0.86 -7.44 -3.15
N GLY A 64 1.65 -6.37 -3.22
CA GLY A 64 3.01 -6.39 -2.70
C GLY A 64 3.08 -6.60 -1.17
N ILE A 65 2.30 -5.83 -0.42
CA ILE A 65 2.11 -6.03 1.03
C ILE A 65 0.62 -5.97 1.35
N LEU A 66 0.08 -7.07 1.87
CA LEU A 66 -1.33 -7.23 2.19
C LEU A 66 -1.54 -7.30 3.70
N ASP A 67 -2.27 -6.34 4.24
CA ASP A 67 -2.87 -6.43 5.56
C ASP A 67 -4.40 -6.50 5.43
N ASP A 68 -4.93 -7.71 5.65
CA ASP A 68 -6.37 -7.99 5.64
C ASP A 68 -6.90 -8.13 7.07
N GLY A 69 -7.25 -6.99 7.66
CA GLY A 69 -7.98 -6.92 8.93
C GLY A 69 -7.14 -6.90 10.21
N HIS A 70 -5.80 -6.87 10.14
CA HIS A 70 -4.97 -6.95 11.35
C HIS A 70 -4.71 -5.57 11.97
N ALA A 71 -4.86 -5.49 13.28
CA ALA A 71 -4.73 -4.23 14.01
C ALA A 71 -3.30 -3.95 14.46
N GLY A 72 -2.90 -2.68 14.51
CA GLY A 72 -1.63 -2.27 15.12
C GLY A 72 -0.38 -2.69 14.35
N VAL A 73 -0.52 -2.98 13.06
CA VAL A 73 0.58 -3.38 12.17
C VAL A 73 1.45 -2.18 11.84
N THR A 74 2.77 -2.38 11.80
CA THR A 74 3.71 -1.38 11.26
C THR A 74 4.50 -1.97 10.11
N VAL A 75 4.51 -1.30 8.96
CA VAL A 75 5.32 -1.66 7.79
C VAL A 75 6.26 -0.50 7.49
N SER A 76 7.57 -0.76 7.38
CA SER A 76 8.50 0.34 7.16
C SER A 76 9.73 0.05 6.34
N GLY A 77 10.27 1.11 5.72
CA GLY A 77 11.66 1.18 5.28
C GLY A 77 12.02 0.26 4.12
N GLY A 78 11.39 0.39 2.95
CA GLY A 78 11.74 -0.42 1.78
C GLY A 78 10.99 -0.03 0.52
N ARG A 79 11.09 -0.87 -0.51
CA ARG A 79 10.49 -0.64 -1.83
C ARG A 79 9.45 -1.71 -2.15
N VAL A 80 8.34 -1.32 -2.75
CA VAL A 80 7.30 -2.23 -3.23
C VAL A 80 6.92 -1.85 -4.67
N LYS A 81 7.09 -2.77 -5.62
CA LYS A 81 6.92 -2.47 -7.05
C LYS A 81 6.43 -3.66 -7.87
N GLN A 82 5.88 -3.37 -9.06
CA GLN A 82 5.52 -4.36 -10.09
C GLN A 82 4.45 -5.37 -9.66
N PHE A 83 3.55 -4.95 -8.77
CA PHE A 83 2.32 -5.66 -8.42
C PHE A 83 1.10 -4.99 -9.04
N GLY A 84 -0.05 -5.65 -8.97
CA GLY A 84 -1.36 -5.05 -9.11
C GLY A 84 -1.51 -3.84 -8.18
N THR A 85 -1.52 -4.07 -6.88
CA THR A 85 -1.51 -3.00 -5.85
C THR A 85 -0.24 -3.09 -5.02
N GLY A 86 0.43 -1.96 -4.79
CA GLY A 86 1.67 -1.95 -4.00
C GLY A 86 1.44 -2.39 -2.56
N VAL A 87 0.69 -1.59 -1.79
CA VAL A 87 0.32 -1.88 -0.40
C VAL A 87 -1.19 -1.75 -0.23
N LEU A 88 -1.84 -2.80 0.26
CA LEU A 88 -3.27 -2.81 0.58
C LEU A 88 -3.46 -3.00 2.07
N VAL A 89 -4.21 -2.06 2.66
CA VAL A 89 -4.71 -2.14 4.03
C VAL A 89 -6.24 -2.23 3.95
N LEU A 90 -6.77 -3.41 4.23
CA LEU A 90 -8.18 -3.74 4.09
C LEU A 90 -8.80 -3.98 5.46
N THR A 91 -9.85 -3.23 5.79
CA THR A 91 -10.65 -3.40 7.03
C THR A 91 -9.84 -3.40 8.35
N ALA A 92 -8.64 -2.82 8.33
CA ALA A 92 -7.70 -2.83 9.45
C ALA A 92 -7.70 -1.50 10.23
N LYS A 93 -7.09 -1.53 11.43
CA LYS A 93 -7.04 -0.36 12.31
C LYS A 93 -5.67 -0.15 12.95
N HIS A 94 -5.32 1.12 13.21
CA HIS A 94 -4.03 1.48 13.81
C HIS A 94 -2.82 1.00 12.99
N VAL A 95 -2.95 0.94 11.66
CA VAL A 95 -1.86 0.53 10.77
C VAL A 95 -0.94 1.70 10.50
N SER A 96 0.37 1.47 10.53
CA SER A 96 1.39 2.46 10.23
C SER A 96 2.25 2.06 9.04
N LEU A 97 2.16 2.79 7.95
CA LEU A 97 3.01 2.65 6.78
C LEU A 97 4.03 3.79 6.76
N GLU A 98 5.33 3.48 6.92
CA GLU A 98 6.36 4.49 7.12
C GLU A 98 7.58 4.34 6.22
N ARG A 99 8.04 5.43 5.59
CA ARG A 99 9.29 5.44 4.81
C ARG A 99 9.31 4.37 3.71
N LEU A 100 8.19 4.20 3.04
CA LEU A 100 8.04 3.26 1.93
C LEU A 100 8.24 3.97 0.59
N ALA A 101 8.68 3.23 -0.42
CA ALA A 101 8.64 3.64 -1.81
C ALA A 101 7.76 2.65 -2.59
N ALA A 102 6.51 3.04 -2.89
CA ALA A 102 5.57 2.26 -3.68
C ALA A 102 5.54 2.80 -5.11
N SER A 103 6.01 2.02 -6.09
CA SER A 103 6.16 2.54 -7.45
C SER A 103 6.00 1.50 -8.55
N GLY A 104 5.49 1.90 -9.72
CA GLY A 104 5.37 0.99 -10.86
C GLY A 104 4.40 -0.16 -10.58
N ASN A 105 3.38 0.07 -9.75
CA ASN A 105 2.29 -0.89 -9.59
C ASN A 105 1.20 -0.58 -10.62
N HIS A 106 0.52 -1.63 -11.09
CA HIS A 106 -0.44 -1.56 -12.18
C HIS A 106 -1.68 -0.76 -11.82
N PHE A 107 -2.09 -0.72 -10.54
CA PHE A 107 -3.19 0.09 -10.00
C PHE A 107 -2.66 1.13 -8.98
N ASN A 108 -3.14 1.12 -7.74
CA ASN A 108 -2.68 2.02 -6.69
C ASN A 108 -1.29 1.64 -6.16
N GLY A 109 -0.52 2.63 -5.74
CA GLY A 109 0.68 2.39 -4.95
C GLY A 109 0.35 2.04 -3.50
N VAL A 110 -0.59 2.77 -2.89
CA VAL A 110 -1.09 2.51 -1.53
C VAL A 110 -2.61 2.68 -1.50
N LEU A 111 -3.31 1.69 -0.95
CA LEU A 111 -4.77 1.68 -0.87
C LEU A 111 -5.23 1.34 0.56
N PHE A 112 -6.06 2.21 1.13
CA PHE A 112 -6.81 1.96 2.36
C PHE A 112 -8.28 1.74 2.01
N VAL A 113 -8.85 0.61 2.43
CA VAL A 113 -10.26 0.25 2.23
C VAL A 113 -10.86 -0.08 3.59
N GLY A 114 -11.97 0.55 3.98
CA GLY A 114 -12.65 0.25 5.27
C GLY A 114 -11.76 0.40 6.51
N SER A 115 -10.69 1.20 6.43
CA SER A 115 -9.64 1.22 7.44
C SER A 115 -9.78 2.41 8.39
N MET A 116 -9.32 2.26 9.63
CA MET A 116 -9.54 3.26 10.68
C MET A 116 -8.28 3.61 11.46
N GLN A 117 -8.09 4.91 11.74
CA GLN A 117 -7.01 5.40 12.62
C GLN A 117 -5.61 4.95 12.16
N SER A 118 -5.44 4.79 10.85
CA SER A 118 -4.19 4.35 10.22
C SER A 118 -3.45 5.53 9.59
N ARG A 119 -2.20 5.33 9.20
CA ARG A 119 -1.35 6.40 8.68
C ARG A 119 -0.39 5.94 7.60
N LEU A 120 -0.16 6.83 6.63
CA LEU A 120 0.93 6.76 5.65
C LEU A 120 1.82 7.98 5.85
N VAL A 121 3.08 7.76 6.22
CA VAL A 121 3.97 8.85 6.63
C VAL A 121 5.37 8.75 6.01
N ARG A 122 5.89 9.86 5.49
CA ARG A 122 7.26 9.97 4.93
C ARG A 122 7.56 8.99 3.81
N SER A 123 6.56 8.67 3.00
CA SER A 123 6.66 7.71 1.90
C SER A 123 6.65 8.39 0.54
N THR A 124 7.19 7.70 -0.47
CA THR A 124 7.11 8.10 -1.88
C THR A 124 6.19 7.14 -2.62
N VAL A 125 5.18 7.68 -3.30
CA VAL A 125 4.22 6.91 -4.11
C VAL A 125 4.25 7.45 -5.53
N ALA A 126 4.88 6.74 -6.45
CA ALA A 126 5.15 7.30 -7.78
C ALA A 126 5.02 6.31 -8.92
N ARG A 127 4.57 6.77 -10.09
CA ARG A 127 4.50 5.95 -11.30
C ARG A 127 3.60 4.72 -11.15
N ASN A 128 2.51 4.85 -10.39
CA ASN A 128 1.50 3.79 -10.28
C ASN A 128 0.34 4.08 -11.23
N GLY A 129 -0.36 3.03 -11.64
CA GLY A 129 -1.58 3.14 -12.42
C GLY A 129 -1.36 3.43 -13.91
N LEU A 130 -0.12 3.48 -14.42
CA LEU A 130 0.21 4.08 -15.73
C LEU A 130 -0.52 3.48 -16.93
N GLU A 131 -1.06 2.26 -16.77
CA GLU A 131 -1.82 1.54 -17.79
C GLU A 131 -3.32 1.43 -17.46
N THR A 132 -3.74 1.87 -16.27
CA THR A 132 -5.08 1.62 -15.71
C THR A 132 -5.80 2.86 -15.20
N ASP A 133 -5.13 4.02 -15.18
CA ASP A 133 -5.69 5.31 -14.77
C ASP A 133 -6.11 5.36 -13.28
N PHE A 134 -5.32 4.73 -12.41
CA PHE A 134 -5.55 4.73 -10.96
C PHE A 134 -4.72 5.79 -10.22
N PRO A 135 -5.24 6.32 -9.09
CA PRO A 135 -4.51 7.27 -8.27
C PRO A 135 -3.36 6.59 -7.52
N GLY A 136 -2.32 7.37 -7.21
CA GLY A 136 -1.17 6.86 -6.44
C GLY A 136 -1.58 6.35 -5.06
N ILE A 137 -2.30 7.18 -4.32
CA ILE A 137 -2.85 6.86 -2.99
C ILE A 137 -4.37 6.95 -3.05
N ALA A 138 -5.06 5.96 -2.50
CA ALA A 138 -6.51 5.99 -2.34
C ALA A 138 -6.95 5.61 -0.92
N VAL A 139 -7.98 6.30 -0.43
CA VAL A 139 -8.65 6.02 0.85
C VAL A 139 -10.15 5.97 0.58
N VAL A 140 -10.74 4.80 0.75
CA VAL A 140 -12.11 4.50 0.27
C VAL A 140 -12.92 3.66 1.26
N ALA A 141 -14.19 3.44 0.93
CA ALA A 141 -15.09 2.47 1.55
C ALA A 141 -15.24 2.68 3.07
N GLU A 142 -15.79 3.81 3.48
CA GLU A 142 -16.00 4.22 4.88
C GLU A 142 -14.73 4.29 5.73
N SER A 143 -13.57 4.48 5.12
CA SER A 143 -12.33 4.68 5.87
C SER A 143 -12.40 5.96 6.71
N ARG A 144 -11.84 5.94 7.93
CA ARG A 144 -11.93 7.09 8.85
C ARG A 144 -10.65 7.39 9.59
N ARG A 145 -10.39 8.67 9.82
CA ARG A 145 -9.24 9.16 10.61
C ARG A 145 -7.90 8.65 10.05
N ILE A 146 -7.79 8.59 8.73
CA ILE A 146 -6.54 8.28 8.05
C ILE A 146 -5.66 9.52 8.03
N LEU A 147 -4.41 9.38 8.48
CA LEU A 147 -3.40 10.43 8.38
C LEU A 147 -2.48 10.15 7.19
N ILE A 148 -2.51 11.04 6.20
CA ILE A 148 -1.56 11.07 5.09
C ILE A 148 -0.63 12.26 5.34
N ALA A 149 0.61 12.01 5.76
CA ALA A 149 1.53 13.08 6.15
C ALA A 149 2.95 12.98 5.59
N ASP A 150 3.51 14.11 5.17
CA ASP A 150 4.91 14.23 4.72
C ASP A 150 5.28 13.27 3.59
N ASN A 151 4.32 12.91 2.74
CA ASN A 151 4.53 12.02 1.60
C ASN A 151 4.79 12.81 0.31
N ILE A 152 5.42 12.15 -0.65
CA ILE A 152 5.53 12.61 -2.03
C ILE A 152 4.72 11.65 -2.89
N SER A 153 3.65 12.13 -3.53
CA SER A 153 2.89 11.34 -4.50
C SER A 153 2.86 12.01 -5.87
N ARG A 154 3.58 11.42 -6.84
CA ARG A 154 3.92 12.07 -8.10
C ARG A 154 3.96 11.13 -9.29
N GLN A 155 3.69 11.65 -10.48
CA GLN A 155 3.79 10.89 -11.73
C GLN A 155 2.96 9.61 -11.72
N ASN A 156 1.88 9.57 -10.92
CA ASN A 156 0.88 8.52 -11.03
C ASN A 156 -0.03 8.82 -12.23
N ALA A 157 -0.80 7.84 -12.65
CA ALA A 157 -1.57 7.93 -13.90
C ALA A 157 -2.75 8.87 -13.84
N ASP A 158 -3.30 9.08 -12.65
CA ASP A 158 -4.49 9.89 -12.43
C ASP A 158 -4.22 10.93 -11.33
N LEU A 159 -4.65 10.65 -10.10
CA LEU A 159 -4.48 11.55 -8.96
C LEU A 159 -3.25 11.23 -8.11
N GLY A 160 -2.74 12.23 -7.39
CA GLY A 160 -1.78 12.00 -6.31
C GLY A 160 -2.42 11.32 -5.08
N LEU A 161 -3.60 11.80 -4.69
CA LEU A 161 -4.41 11.26 -3.59
C LEU A 161 -5.91 11.35 -3.92
N PHE A 162 -6.62 10.25 -3.77
CA PHE A 162 -8.08 10.19 -3.85
C PHE A 162 -8.67 9.81 -2.49
N LEU A 163 -9.48 10.70 -1.94
CA LEU A 163 -10.32 10.44 -0.77
C LEU A 163 -11.76 10.40 -1.24
N THR A 164 -12.41 9.26 -1.17
CA THR A 164 -13.86 9.14 -1.45
C THR A 164 -14.48 8.24 -0.41
N GLU A 165 -15.77 8.42 -0.14
CA GLU A 165 -16.51 7.66 0.87
C GLU A 165 -15.75 7.52 2.19
N SER A 166 -15.15 8.60 2.68
CA SER A 166 -14.25 8.56 3.83
C SER A 166 -14.29 9.84 4.65
N ASP A 167 -14.11 9.73 5.98
CA ASP A 167 -14.40 10.82 6.91
C ASP A 167 -13.29 11.07 7.96
N ALA A 168 -13.22 12.31 8.43
CA ALA A 168 -12.28 12.78 9.46
C ALA A 168 -10.80 12.51 9.14
N ASN A 169 -10.45 12.42 7.86
CA ASN A 169 -9.09 12.22 7.39
C ASN A 169 -8.25 13.50 7.51
N ARG A 170 -6.94 13.33 7.64
CA ARG A 170 -5.98 14.45 7.77
C ARG A 170 -4.89 14.31 6.72
N VAL A 171 -4.71 15.35 5.92
CA VAL A 171 -3.68 15.43 4.88
C VAL A 171 -2.75 16.59 5.23
N VAL A 172 -1.48 16.32 5.55
CA VAL A 172 -0.56 17.32 6.13
C VAL A 172 0.82 17.24 5.48
N GLY A 173 1.34 18.34 4.96
CA GLY A 173 2.75 18.41 4.52
C GLY A 173 3.12 17.53 3.33
N ASN A 174 2.15 17.10 2.51
CA ASN A 174 2.41 16.26 1.34
C ASN A 174 2.73 17.10 0.08
N ASP A 175 3.57 16.53 -0.79
CA ASP A 175 3.81 17.02 -2.14
C ASP A 175 3.05 16.13 -3.15
N PHE A 176 2.02 16.71 -3.77
CA PHE A 176 1.26 16.07 -4.85
C PHE A 176 1.57 16.78 -6.17
N SER A 177 2.55 16.27 -6.93
CA SER A 177 3.07 16.96 -8.11
C SER A 177 3.15 16.06 -9.33
N ASN A 178 3.00 16.64 -10.52
CA ASN A 178 3.15 15.92 -11.80
C ASN A 178 2.24 14.69 -11.94
N ASN A 179 1.06 14.70 -11.33
CA ASN A 179 -0.03 13.75 -11.65
C ASN A 179 -0.94 14.45 -12.67
N PRO A 180 -1.41 13.76 -13.72
CA PRO A 180 -2.02 14.41 -14.88
C PRO A 180 -3.40 14.99 -14.62
N GLU A 181 -4.21 14.40 -13.74
CA GLU A 181 -5.57 14.89 -13.47
C GLU A 181 -5.55 15.95 -12.36
N ALA A 182 -5.18 15.55 -11.14
CA ALA A 182 -5.03 16.48 -10.02
C ALA A 182 -4.06 15.98 -8.95
N GLY A 183 -3.58 16.90 -8.11
CA GLY A 183 -2.79 16.54 -6.93
C GLY A 183 -3.62 15.75 -5.91
N MET A 184 -4.83 16.21 -5.61
CA MET A 184 -5.72 15.60 -4.63
C MET A 184 -7.18 15.88 -4.97
N ILE A 185 -8.03 14.87 -4.82
CA ILE A 185 -9.50 15.01 -4.83
C ILE A 185 -10.08 14.46 -3.53
N VAL A 186 -11.10 15.14 -3.02
CA VAL A 186 -11.90 14.72 -1.86
C VAL A 186 -13.36 14.74 -2.26
N GLU A 187 -13.98 13.58 -2.26
CA GLU A 187 -15.40 13.36 -2.57
C GLU A 187 -16.13 12.87 -1.31
N GLY A 188 -17.34 13.40 -1.11
CA GLY A 188 -18.24 12.95 -0.04
C GLY A 188 -19.19 11.86 -0.52
N ASP A 189 -19.91 11.26 0.42
CA ASP A 189 -20.97 10.31 0.12
C ASP A 189 -22.17 11.01 -0.56
N ALA A 190 -22.80 10.36 -1.53
CA ALA A 190 -24.07 10.77 -2.12
C ALA A 190 -25.28 10.30 -1.28
#